data_AF-A0A918N2A0-F1
#
_entry.id   AF-A0A918N2A0-F1
#
_cell.length_a   1.000
_cell.length_b   1.000
_cell.length_c   1.000
_cell.angle_alpha   90.00
_cell.angle_beta   90.00
_cell.angle_gamma   90.00
#
_symmetry.space_group_name_H-M   'P 1'
#
loop_
_entity.id
_entity.type
_entity.pdbx_description
1 polymer ?
#
loop_
_entity_poly.entity_id
_entity_poly.type
_entity_poly.pdbx_seq_one_letter_code
_entity_poly.pdbx_strand_id
1 'polypeptide(L)'
;MNGVDNGNDEFGVWFRNSAGEEGLSLPSLAKGWKYEGWVEFDGKTLSTGTFSKTNVTDDGNFYKGSGGTVPAFPGEDFLVIPSQVPLTGITLPAKVTGKKVFITIEPFQDNDPAPFFIRPLVKTAGITTGSENTVIMDTFTEVPSGRVTRPN
;
A
#
# COMPACT_ATOMS: atom_id res chain seq x y z
N MET A 1 -19.46 -5.70 3.78
CA MET A 1 -20.02 -6.52 2.69
C MET A 1 -18.84 -7.20 2.01
N ASN A 2 -18.85 -8.52 1.96
CA ASN A 2 -17.76 -9.33 1.39
C ASN A 2 -17.77 -9.13 -0.12
N GLY A 3 -16.69 -8.58 -0.68
CA GLY A 3 -16.48 -8.56 -2.12
C GLY A 3 -16.55 -10.01 -2.64
N VAL A 4 -17.23 -10.21 -3.77
CA VAL A 4 -17.24 -11.49 -4.46
C VAL A 4 -15.82 -11.74 -4.96
N ASP A 5 -15.23 -12.89 -4.58
CA ASP A 5 -13.97 -13.35 -5.15
C ASP A 5 -14.17 -13.50 -6.66
N ASN A 6 -13.44 -12.69 -7.41
CA ASN A 6 -13.46 -12.63 -8.87
C ASN A 6 -12.27 -13.40 -9.48
N GLY A 7 -11.51 -14.15 -8.68
CA GLY A 7 -10.38 -14.98 -9.07
C GLY A 7 -9.14 -14.18 -9.47
N ASN A 8 -8.98 -12.95 -8.95
CA ASN A 8 -7.86 -12.07 -9.31
C ASN A 8 -7.03 -11.59 -8.12
N ASP A 9 -7.17 -12.24 -6.96
CA ASP A 9 -6.53 -11.85 -5.69
C ASP A 9 -5.00 -11.69 -5.81
N GLU A 10 -4.33 -12.37 -6.76
CA GLU A 10 -2.89 -12.19 -6.99
C GLU A 10 -2.49 -10.84 -7.57
N PHE A 11 -3.44 -10.01 -7.98
CA PHE A 11 -3.21 -8.70 -8.57
C PHE A 11 -3.52 -7.55 -7.63
N GLY A 12 -3.91 -7.80 -6.37
CA GLY A 12 -4.28 -6.73 -5.43
C GLY A 12 -3.66 -6.88 -4.04
N VAL A 13 -3.57 -5.76 -3.33
CA VAL A 13 -3.22 -5.72 -1.91
C VAL A 13 -4.33 -4.99 -1.18
N TRP A 14 -4.92 -5.64 -0.18
CA TRP A 14 -5.96 -5.06 0.68
C TRP A 14 -5.58 -5.23 2.15
N PHE A 15 -5.55 -4.14 2.89
CA PHE A 15 -5.06 -4.09 4.27
C PHE A 15 -6.15 -4.48 5.29
N ARG A 16 -6.57 -5.75 5.23
CA ARG A 16 -7.61 -6.37 6.06
C ARG A 16 -7.17 -7.71 6.63
N ASN A 17 -7.82 -8.16 7.69
CA ASN A 17 -7.62 -9.52 8.23
C ASN A 17 -8.52 -10.54 7.52
N SER A 18 -8.30 -11.83 7.82
CA SER A 18 -9.07 -12.95 7.23
C SER A 18 -10.54 -12.95 7.63
N ALA A 19 -10.88 -12.35 8.77
CA ALA A 19 -12.27 -12.17 9.23
C ALA A 19 -13.02 -11.04 8.48
N GLY A 20 -12.32 -10.24 7.67
CA GLY A 20 -12.91 -9.10 6.98
C GLY A 20 -13.04 -7.84 7.81
N GLU A 21 -12.13 -7.67 8.77
CA GLU A 21 -11.96 -6.49 9.60
C GLU A 21 -10.62 -5.80 9.26
N GLU A 22 -10.29 -4.72 9.97
CA GLU A 22 -9.03 -4.01 9.75
C GLU A 22 -7.80 -4.90 9.99
N GLY A 23 -6.82 -4.82 9.08
CA GLY A 23 -5.60 -5.63 9.13
C GLY A 23 -4.38 -4.90 9.69
N LEU A 24 -4.49 -3.59 9.90
CA LEU A 24 -3.39 -2.73 10.33
C LEU A 24 -3.64 -2.20 11.74
N SER A 25 -2.59 -2.22 12.57
CA SER A 25 -2.55 -1.53 13.84
C SER A 25 -1.61 -0.33 13.72
N LEU A 26 -2.19 0.84 13.47
CA LEU A 26 -1.47 2.10 13.25
C LEU A 26 -2.00 3.18 14.20
N PRO A 27 -1.13 4.00 14.81
CA PRO A 27 -1.59 5.10 15.65
C PRO A 27 -2.31 6.17 14.83
N SER A 28 -3.11 7.02 15.49
CA SER A 28 -3.64 8.21 14.84
C SER A 28 -2.51 9.21 14.57
N LEU A 29 -2.48 9.74 13.34
CA LEU A 29 -1.53 10.77 12.96
C LEU A 29 -2.04 12.17 13.33
N ALA A 30 -1.11 13.08 13.57
CA ALA A 30 -1.43 14.50 13.73
C ALA A 30 -1.94 15.10 12.41
N LYS A 31 -2.68 16.21 12.51
CA LYS A 31 -3.13 16.96 11.33
C LYS A 31 -1.95 17.29 10.42
N GLY A 32 -2.14 17.11 9.11
CA GLY A 32 -1.11 17.37 8.10
C GLY A 32 -0.33 16.12 7.68
N TRP A 33 -0.69 14.95 8.19
CA TRP A 33 -0.06 13.68 7.83
C TRP A 33 -1.12 12.63 7.45
N LYS A 34 -0.77 11.74 6.53
CA LYS A 34 -1.54 10.55 6.16
C LYS A 34 -0.62 9.33 6.10
N TYR A 35 -1.22 8.14 6.08
CA TYR A 35 -0.52 6.94 5.66
C TYR A 35 -0.66 6.76 4.16
N GLU A 36 0.29 6.06 3.53
CA GLU A 36 0.17 5.60 2.15
C GLU A 36 0.70 4.18 2.03
N GLY A 37 -0.03 3.33 1.31
CA GLY A 37 0.39 1.96 1.01
C GLY A 37 1.14 1.89 -0.30
N TRP A 38 2.13 1.00 -0.38
CA TRP A 38 3.00 0.86 -1.53
C TRP A 38 3.30 -0.60 -1.86
N VAL A 39 3.47 -0.88 -3.14
CA VAL A 39 3.98 -2.16 -3.65
C VAL A 39 5.17 -1.93 -4.58
N GLU A 40 6.24 -2.69 -4.38
CA GLU A 40 7.46 -2.62 -5.21
C GLU A 40 7.35 -3.59 -6.40
N PHE A 41 7.36 -3.03 -7.61
CA PHE A 41 7.40 -3.75 -8.88
C PHE A 41 8.67 -3.37 -9.64
N ASP A 42 9.58 -4.34 -9.81
CA ASP A 42 10.77 -4.22 -10.67
C ASP A 42 11.58 -2.92 -10.44
N GLY A 43 11.78 -2.58 -9.16
CA GLY A 43 12.55 -1.41 -8.72
C GLY A 43 11.77 -0.08 -8.71
N LYS A 44 10.48 -0.10 -9.02
CA LYS A 44 9.56 1.04 -8.90
C LYS A 44 8.52 0.76 -7.83
N THR A 45 8.00 1.81 -7.20
CA THR A 45 6.96 1.70 -6.18
C THR A 45 5.66 2.28 -6.71
N LEU A 46 4.59 1.50 -6.63
CA LEU A 46 3.24 1.95 -6.96
C LEU A 46 2.43 2.11 -5.68
N SER A 47 1.78 3.26 -5.56
CA SER A 47 0.89 3.57 -4.45
C SER A 47 -0.40 2.75 -4.54
N THR A 48 -0.94 2.34 -3.40
CA THR A 48 -2.32 1.86 -3.26
C THR A 48 -3.31 3.00 -3.00
N GLY A 49 -2.81 4.17 -2.58
CA GLY A 49 -3.62 5.31 -2.12
C GLY A 49 -3.28 5.73 -0.70
N THR A 50 -3.58 7.00 -0.39
CA THR A 50 -3.37 7.58 0.95
C THR A 50 -4.60 7.38 1.84
N PHE A 51 -4.41 7.10 3.12
CA PHE A 51 -5.50 6.89 4.07
C PHE A 51 -5.20 7.47 5.45
N SER A 52 -6.27 7.78 6.20
CA SER A 52 -6.17 8.25 7.60
C SER A 52 -6.80 7.27 8.59
N LYS A 53 -7.50 6.24 8.09
CA LYS A 53 -8.14 5.20 8.90
C LYS A 53 -7.92 3.85 8.22
N THR A 54 -7.80 2.81 9.03
CA THR A 54 -7.49 1.43 8.63
C THR A 54 -8.72 0.60 8.22
N ASN A 55 -9.92 1.16 8.40
CA ASN A 55 -11.21 0.49 8.22
C ASN A 55 -12.16 1.24 7.28
N VAL A 56 -11.61 2.04 6.37
CA VAL A 56 -12.34 2.72 5.29
C VAL A 56 -11.49 2.67 4.02
N THR A 57 -12.11 2.83 2.86
CA THR A 57 -11.40 2.97 1.59
C THR A 57 -10.43 4.16 1.63
N ASP A 58 -9.27 4.01 1.01
CA ASP A 58 -8.29 5.08 0.83
C ASP A 58 -8.73 6.11 -0.24
N ASP A 59 -7.88 7.12 -0.45
CA ASP A 59 -8.10 8.18 -1.45
C ASP A 59 -7.58 7.78 -2.86
N GLY A 60 -7.19 6.52 -3.07
CA GLY A 60 -6.63 5.96 -4.30
C GLY A 60 -7.69 5.25 -5.17
N ASN A 61 -7.31 4.13 -5.80
CA ASN A 61 -8.06 3.38 -6.83
C ASN A 61 -7.76 3.79 -8.29
N PHE A 62 -6.48 4.04 -8.60
CA PHE A 62 -6.04 4.41 -9.95
C PHE A 62 -5.87 3.20 -10.87
N TYR A 63 -5.43 2.06 -10.33
CA TYR A 63 -5.03 0.90 -11.13
C TYR A 63 -6.13 -0.16 -11.26
N LYS A 64 -7.24 0.00 -10.54
CA LYS A 64 -8.40 -0.89 -10.65
C LYS A 64 -8.98 -0.94 -12.06
N GLY A 65 -9.48 -2.11 -12.45
CA GLY A 65 -10.22 -2.30 -13.69
C GLY A 65 -11.62 -1.67 -13.69
N SER A 66 -12.39 -1.95 -14.74
CA SER A 66 -13.72 -1.37 -14.98
C SER A 66 -14.88 -2.02 -14.19
N GLY A 67 -14.63 -3.01 -13.33
CA GLY A 67 -15.70 -3.88 -12.82
C GLY A 67 -15.55 -4.52 -11.43
N GLY A 68 -14.80 -3.91 -10.50
CA GLY A 68 -14.62 -4.41 -9.13
C GLY A 68 -15.38 -3.60 -8.07
N THR A 69 -15.90 -4.27 -7.03
CA THR A 69 -16.33 -3.58 -5.80
C THR A 69 -15.08 -3.26 -4.99
N VAL A 70 -14.86 -1.97 -4.71
CA VAL A 70 -13.75 -1.52 -3.86
C VAL A 70 -14.09 -1.86 -2.40
N PRO A 71 -13.28 -2.69 -1.71
CA PRO A 71 -13.42 -2.92 -0.28
C PRO A 71 -13.39 -1.64 0.56
N ALA A 72 -14.09 -1.67 1.70
CA ALA A 72 -14.07 -0.59 2.69
C ALA A 72 -12.80 -0.62 3.56
N PHE A 73 -11.64 -0.84 2.94
CA PHE A 73 -10.33 -0.89 3.57
C PHE A 73 -9.32 -0.24 2.62
N PRO A 74 -8.19 0.27 3.14
CA PRO A 74 -7.12 0.73 2.28
C PRO A 74 -6.57 -0.44 1.43
N GLY A 75 -6.21 -0.18 0.19
CA GLY A 75 -5.75 -1.18 -0.76
C GLY A 75 -6.08 -0.83 -2.21
N GLU A 76 -5.53 -1.62 -3.13
CA GLU A 76 -5.65 -1.39 -4.57
C GLU A 76 -5.44 -2.70 -5.34
N ASP A 77 -6.08 -2.79 -6.50
CA ASP A 77 -5.78 -3.80 -7.51
C ASP A 77 -4.90 -3.20 -8.63
N PHE A 78 -3.84 -3.89 -9.03
CA PHE A 78 -2.90 -3.47 -10.06
C PHE A 78 -3.26 -4.10 -11.42
N LEU A 79 -4.38 -3.67 -12.00
CA LEU A 79 -4.99 -4.31 -13.18
C LEU A 79 -4.76 -3.56 -14.49
N VAL A 80 -4.81 -2.23 -14.47
CA VAL A 80 -4.75 -1.39 -15.68
C VAL A 80 -3.79 -0.21 -15.48
N ILE A 81 -3.21 0.27 -16.58
CA ILE A 81 -2.37 1.46 -16.58
C ILE A 81 -3.28 2.70 -16.60
N PRO A 82 -3.31 3.54 -15.55
CA PRO A 82 -4.09 4.77 -15.55
C PRO A 82 -3.43 5.85 -16.40
N SER A 83 -4.25 6.76 -16.94
CA SER A 83 -3.75 7.96 -17.62
C SER A 83 -3.11 8.97 -16.67
N GLN A 84 -3.44 8.89 -15.38
CA GLN A 84 -3.06 9.85 -14.35
C GLN A 84 -1.66 9.58 -13.76
N VAL A 85 -1.16 8.34 -13.87
CA VAL A 85 0.15 7.96 -13.35
C VAL A 85 1.08 7.65 -14.51
N PRO A 86 2.16 8.45 -14.73
CA PRO A 86 3.16 8.15 -15.75
C PRO A 86 3.91 6.86 -15.42
N LEU A 87 3.39 5.73 -15.89
CA LEU A 87 3.97 4.42 -15.65
C LEU A 87 4.76 3.94 -16.87
N THR A 88 6.06 3.74 -16.68
CA THR A 88 6.96 3.13 -17.68
C THR A 88 7.62 1.90 -17.08
N GLY A 89 7.95 0.89 -17.89
CA GLY A 89 8.73 -0.27 -17.42
C GLY A 89 8.02 -1.22 -16.45
N ILE A 90 6.72 -1.03 -16.18
CA ILE A 90 5.85 -2.00 -15.49
C ILE A 90 4.71 -2.34 -16.45
N THR A 91 4.39 -3.63 -16.55
CA THR A 91 3.24 -4.13 -17.30
C THR A 91 2.14 -4.53 -16.32
N LEU A 92 0.90 -4.09 -16.57
CA LEU A 92 -0.28 -4.49 -15.81
C LEU A 92 -1.19 -5.42 -16.64
N PRO A 93 -1.88 -6.39 -16.04
CA PRO A 93 -1.99 -6.64 -14.60
C PRO A 93 -0.69 -7.22 -14.01
N ALA A 94 -0.28 -6.74 -12.82
CA ALA A 94 0.98 -7.16 -12.19
C ALA A 94 0.73 -7.96 -10.90
N LYS A 95 1.37 -9.13 -10.81
CA LYS A 95 1.23 -9.99 -9.65
C LYS A 95 1.97 -9.43 -8.44
N VAL A 96 1.28 -9.35 -7.31
CA VAL A 96 1.83 -8.86 -6.03
C VAL A 96 2.56 -9.97 -5.27
N THR A 97 2.43 -11.23 -5.69
CA THR A 97 3.05 -12.36 -5.00
C THR A 97 4.57 -12.22 -4.92
N GLY A 98 5.12 -12.39 -3.73
CA GLY A 98 6.55 -12.20 -3.46
C GLY A 98 7.06 -10.76 -3.61
N LYS A 99 6.19 -9.76 -3.86
CA LYS A 99 6.59 -8.35 -3.93
C LYS A 99 6.69 -7.74 -2.53
N LYS A 100 7.50 -6.69 -2.41
CA LYS A 100 7.59 -5.92 -1.17
C LYS A 100 6.37 -5.01 -1.07
N VAL A 101 5.72 -5.00 0.08
CA VAL A 101 4.59 -4.15 0.43
C VAL A 101 4.97 -3.36 1.68
N PHE A 102 4.68 -2.07 1.71
CA PHE A 102 4.99 -1.25 2.88
C PHE A 102 4.04 -0.07 3.03
N ILE A 103 4.03 0.51 4.23
CA ILE A 103 3.29 1.72 4.57
C ILE A 103 4.29 2.84 4.88
N THR A 104 4.05 4.04 4.36
CA THR A 104 4.78 5.26 4.73
C THR A 104 3.90 6.24 5.52
N ILE A 105 4.52 7.22 6.18
CA ILE A 105 3.85 8.39 6.74
C ILE A 105 4.15 9.57 5.82
N GLU A 106 3.13 10.07 5.13
CA GLU A 106 3.22 11.08 4.06
C GLU A 106 2.69 12.43 4.53
N PRO A 107 3.32 13.56 4.13
CA PRO A 107 2.71 14.87 4.26
C PRO A 107 1.35 14.92 3.54
N PHE A 108 0.36 15.56 4.15
CA PHE A 108 -0.91 15.81 3.47
C PHE A 108 -0.71 16.80 2.32
N GLN A 109 -1.28 16.49 1.15
CA GLN A 109 -1.07 17.24 -0.11
C GLN A 109 0.38 17.18 -0.61
N ASP A 110 1.06 16.07 -0.38
CA ASP A 110 2.28 15.76 -1.11
C ASP A 110 1.97 15.48 -2.59
N ASN A 111 2.75 16.07 -3.48
CA ASN A 111 2.68 15.84 -4.93
C ASN A 111 3.94 15.11 -5.44
N ASP A 112 4.87 14.76 -4.55
CA ASP A 112 6.00 13.89 -4.90
C ASP A 112 5.48 12.46 -5.10
N PRO A 113 5.68 11.83 -6.27
CA PRO A 113 5.26 10.45 -6.50
C PRO A 113 6.17 9.43 -5.77
N ALA A 114 7.27 9.85 -5.17
CA ALA A 114 8.16 8.96 -4.43
C ALA A 114 7.68 8.75 -2.97
N PRO A 115 7.84 7.55 -2.41
CA PRO A 115 7.47 7.30 -1.02
C PRO A 115 8.34 8.12 -0.03
N PHE A 116 7.72 8.63 1.02
CA PHE A 116 8.45 9.24 2.13
C PHE A 116 9.32 8.21 2.87
N PHE A 117 10.43 8.69 3.46
CA PHE A 117 11.41 7.79 4.08
C PHE A 117 10.90 7.14 5.38
N ILE A 118 9.90 7.72 6.06
CA ILE A 118 9.36 7.15 7.29
C ILE A 118 8.41 6.03 6.93
N ARG A 119 8.87 4.80 7.14
CA ARG A 119 8.14 3.57 6.82
C ARG A 119 7.82 2.81 8.10
N PRO A 120 6.62 2.93 8.72
CA PRO A 120 6.30 2.20 9.95
C PRO A 120 6.11 0.69 9.77
N LEU A 121 5.67 0.23 8.59
CA LEU A 121 5.36 -1.18 8.35
C LEU A 121 5.95 -1.65 7.01
N VAL A 122 6.46 -2.89 6.98
CA VAL A 122 6.96 -3.54 5.75
C VAL A 122 6.71 -5.03 5.79
N LYS A 123 6.51 -5.63 4.61
CA LYS A 123 6.46 -7.08 4.44
C LYS A 123 6.76 -7.49 3.00
N THR A 124 7.16 -8.73 2.81
CA THR A 124 7.08 -9.38 1.50
C THR A 124 5.77 -10.15 1.42
N ALA A 125 4.97 -9.88 0.39
CA ALA A 125 3.73 -10.61 0.15
C ALA A 125 3.98 -12.11 -0.05
N GLY A 126 2.98 -12.92 0.29
CA GLY A 126 3.02 -14.37 0.13
C GLY A 126 3.10 -14.80 -1.34
N ILE A 127 3.29 -16.10 -1.56
CA ILE A 127 3.21 -16.71 -2.89
C ILE A 127 1.81 -17.22 -3.24
N THR A 128 0.92 -17.26 -2.24
CA THR A 128 -0.52 -17.52 -2.36
C THR A 128 -1.30 -16.27 -1.92
N THR A 129 -2.50 -16.09 -2.45
CA THR A 129 -3.34 -14.90 -2.23
C THR A 129 -4.77 -15.28 -1.81
N GLY A 130 -5.58 -14.27 -1.50
CA GLY A 130 -6.96 -14.42 -1.02
C GLY A 130 -7.11 -14.40 0.50
N SER A 131 -8.36 -14.37 0.96
CA SER A 131 -8.71 -14.14 2.38
C SER A 131 -8.19 -15.20 3.34
N GLU A 132 -7.93 -16.41 2.86
CA GLU A 132 -7.36 -17.52 3.66
C GLU A 132 -5.83 -17.47 3.73
N ASN A 133 -5.18 -16.60 2.94
CA ASN A 133 -3.72 -16.50 2.80
C ASN A 133 -3.19 -15.12 3.24
N THR A 134 -3.79 -14.52 4.27
CA THR A 134 -3.37 -13.20 4.76
C THR A 134 -1.95 -13.20 5.30
N VAL A 135 -1.22 -12.10 5.10
CA VAL A 135 0.13 -11.90 5.63
C VAL A 135 0.13 -10.75 6.63
N ILE A 136 0.71 -10.98 7.81
CA ILE A 136 0.88 -9.94 8.84
C ILE A 136 2.10 -9.08 8.51
N MET A 137 1.93 -7.76 8.51
CA MET A 137 3.03 -6.82 8.29
C MET A 137 3.93 -6.71 9.52
N ASP A 138 5.24 -6.53 9.30
CA ASP A 138 6.21 -6.37 10.37
C ASP A 138 6.44 -4.87 10.65
N THR A 139 6.65 -4.52 11.91
CA THR A 139 7.10 -3.17 12.29
C THR A 139 8.49 -2.91 11.73
N PHE A 140 8.67 -1.79 11.04
CA PHE A 140 9.97 -1.39 10.52
C PHE A 140 10.61 -0.38 11.48
N THR A 141 11.70 -0.78 12.12
CA THR A 141 12.34 -0.04 13.22
C THR A 141 13.59 0.71 12.79
N GLU A 142 13.99 0.64 11.52
CA GLU A 142 15.12 1.45 11.04
C GLU A 142 14.67 2.88 10.86
N VAL A 143 15.17 3.76 11.71
CA VAL A 143 14.96 5.21 11.62
C VAL A 143 16.21 5.87 11.05
N PRO A 144 16.08 6.99 10.33
CA PRO A 144 17.25 7.76 9.95
C PRO A 144 18.08 8.11 11.18
N SER A 145 19.39 7.88 11.08
CA SER A 145 20.35 8.30 12.09
C SER A 145 21.36 9.25 11.46
N GLY A 146 21.85 10.20 12.26
CA GLY A 146 22.83 11.18 11.83
C GLY A 146 23.70 11.61 13.01
N ARG A 147 24.94 12.01 12.72
CA ARG A 147 25.86 12.56 13.72
C ARG A 147 26.12 14.02 13.41
N VAL A 148 25.87 14.91 14.37
CA VAL A 148 26.29 16.30 14.31
C VAL A 148 27.68 16.41 14.93
N THR A 149 28.67 16.89 14.17
CA THR A 149 29.99 17.25 14.68
C THR A 149 30.16 18.76 14.59
N ARG A 150 30.57 19.39 15.69
CA ARG A 150 30.99 20.80 15.66
C ARG A 150 32.31 20.90 14.90
N PRO A 151 32.45 21.83 13.94
CA PRO A 151 33.76 22.15 13.37
C PRO A 151 34.67 22.72 14.48
N ASN A 152 35.94 22.33 14.46
CA ASN A 152 36.98 22.92 15.32
C ASN A 152 37.33 24.33 14.86
#